data_AF-A0ABC9TVJ6-F1
#
_entry.id   AF-A0ABC9TVJ6-F1
#
_cell.length_a   1.000
_cell.length_b   1.000
_cell.length_c   1.000
_cell.angle_alpha   90.00
_cell.angle_beta   90.00
_cell.angle_gamma   90.00
#
_symmetry.space_group_name_H-M   'P 1'
#
loop_
_entity.id
_entity.type
_entity.pdbx_description
1 polymer ?
#
loop_
_entity_poly.entity_id
_entity_poly.type
_entity_poly.pdbx_seq_one_letter_code
_entity_poly.pdbx_strand_id
1 'polypeptide(L)'
;MKKPDWTTKEFREPYWQQAKEILAAYSEELQVDTSAFGITTGGAIVHLVPVKRSKKSEALWKRLDKLKGFEERNKVMHYTKPSLLYGTLTLPMKD
;
A
#
# COMPACT_ATOMS: atom_id res chain seq x y z
N MET A 1 -2.38 -3.82 29.76
CA MET A 1 -2.04 -4.19 28.36
C MET A 1 -1.05 -3.18 27.82
N LYS A 2 0.10 -3.63 27.30
CA LYS A 2 1.06 -2.76 26.60
C LYS A 2 0.40 -2.36 25.27
N LYS A 3 0.37 -1.07 24.93
CA LYS A 3 -0.13 -0.65 23.61
C LYS A 3 0.71 -1.35 22.54
N PRO A 4 0.09 -1.91 21.48
CA PRO A 4 0.85 -2.56 20.43
C PRO A 4 1.85 -1.58 19.84
N ASP A 5 3.11 -2.00 19.78
CA ASP A 5 4.15 -1.22 19.13
C ASP A 5 4.07 -1.46 17.62
N TRP A 6 3.43 -0.51 16.94
CA TRP A 6 3.25 -0.52 15.49
C TRP A 6 4.57 -0.42 14.71
N THR A 7 5.69 -0.17 15.40
CA THR A 7 7.01 -0.20 14.78
C THR A 7 7.57 -1.61 14.60
N THR A 8 7.01 -2.60 15.31
CA THR A 8 7.46 -3.99 15.24
C THR A 8 7.00 -4.69 13.97
N LYS A 9 7.83 -5.62 13.49
CA LYS A 9 7.47 -6.48 12.35
C LYS A 9 6.23 -7.32 12.64
N GLU A 10 6.11 -7.85 13.85
CA GLU A 10 4.99 -8.70 14.28
C GLU A 10 3.65 -7.98 14.19
N PHE A 11 3.62 -6.69 14.51
CA PHE A 11 2.41 -5.88 14.33
C PHE A 11 2.08 -5.63 12.85
N ARG A 12 3.10 -5.38 12.02
CA ARG A 12 2.94 -4.97 10.62
C ARG A 12 2.64 -6.13 9.67
N GLU A 13 3.20 -7.32 9.96
CA GLU A 13 3.14 -8.50 9.10
C GLU A 13 1.70 -8.90 8.71
N PRO A 14 0.71 -8.93 9.63
CA PRO A 14 -0.66 -9.27 9.26
C PRO A 14 -1.27 -8.31 8.24
N TYR A 15 -0.94 -7.01 8.32
CA TYR A 15 -1.41 -6.01 7.38
C TYR A 15 -0.72 -6.14 6.02
N TRP A 16 0.58 -6.43 6.01
CA TRP A 16 1.29 -6.70 4.76
C TRP A 16 0.77 -7.95 4.06
N GLN A 17 0.48 -9.02 4.79
CA GLN A 17 -0.10 -10.24 4.21
C GLN A 17 -1.49 -9.99 3.65
N GLN A 18 -2.36 -9.33 4.40
CA GLN A 18 -3.70 -8.96 3.92
C GLN A 18 -3.64 -8.06 2.68
N ALA A 19 -2.72 -7.09 2.64
CA ALA A 19 -2.53 -6.26 1.46
C ALA A 19 -2.06 -7.08 0.24
N LYS A 20 -1.13 -8.03 0.42
CA LYS A 20 -0.69 -8.93 -0.65
C LYS A 20 -1.84 -9.75 -1.22
N GLU A 21 -2.68 -10.33 -0.36
CA GLU A 21 -3.85 -11.12 -0.78
C GLU A 21 -4.84 -10.28 -1.58
N ILE A 22 -5.14 -9.05 -1.13
CA ILE A 22 -6.03 -8.13 -1.84
C ILE A 22 -5.45 -7.77 -3.21
N LEU A 23 -4.16 -7.43 -3.29
CA LEU A 23 -3.53 -6.98 -4.54
C LEU A 23 -3.37 -8.12 -5.54
N ALA A 24 -3.11 -9.35 -5.08
CA ALA A 24 -3.00 -10.54 -5.93
C ALA A 24 -4.29 -10.80 -6.74
N ALA A 25 -5.46 -10.42 -6.21
CA ALA A 25 -6.72 -10.49 -6.96
C ALA A 25 -6.80 -9.51 -8.16
N TYR A 26 -5.93 -8.51 -8.21
CA TYR A 26 -5.88 -7.51 -9.29
C TYR A 26 -4.72 -7.75 -10.26
N SER A 27 -3.53 -8.09 -9.74
CA SER A 27 -2.34 -8.35 -10.54
C SER A 27 -1.23 -8.97 -9.70
N GLU A 28 -0.54 -9.97 -10.26
CA GLU A 28 0.67 -10.58 -9.70
C GLU A 28 1.89 -9.64 -9.73
N GLU A 29 1.82 -8.55 -10.51
CA GLU A 29 2.92 -7.56 -10.62
C GLU A 29 2.93 -6.58 -9.43
N LEU A 30 1.84 -6.50 -8.66
CA LEU A 30 1.73 -5.60 -7.51
C LEU A 30 2.44 -6.18 -6.30
N GLN A 31 3.31 -5.39 -5.69
CA GLN A 31 4.06 -5.80 -4.51
C GLN A 31 3.87 -4.79 -3.38
N VAL A 32 3.85 -5.32 -2.16
CA VAL A 32 3.84 -4.52 -0.92
C VAL A 32 5.26 -4.17 -0.53
N ASP A 33 5.50 -2.89 -0.26
CA ASP A 33 6.76 -2.39 0.31
C ASP A 33 6.76 -2.64 1.83
N THR A 34 7.55 -3.63 2.26
CA THR A 34 7.69 -4.00 3.67
C THR A 34 8.70 -3.14 4.43
N SER A 35 9.37 -2.19 3.75
CA SER A 35 10.24 -1.21 4.41
C SER A 35 9.46 -0.02 4.98
N ALA A 36 8.24 0.21 4.49
CA ALA A 36 7.39 1.34 4.87
C ALA A 36 6.05 0.88 5.44
N PHE A 37 5.59 1.58 6.47
CA PHE A 37 4.31 1.35 7.12
C PHE A 37 3.87 2.60 7.86
N GLY A 38 2.59 2.96 7.74
CA GLY A 38 2.02 4.11 8.42
C GLY A 38 0.82 3.73 9.26
N ILE A 39 0.50 4.55 10.25
CA ILE A 39 -0.74 4.48 11.01
C ILE A 39 -1.47 5.81 10.86
N THR A 40 -2.77 5.74 10.61
CA THR A 40 -3.67 6.90 10.63
C THR A 40 -4.87 6.60 11.51
N THR A 41 -5.68 7.62 11.76
CA THR A 41 -6.98 7.46 12.43
C THR A 41 -7.94 6.54 11.65
N GLY A 42 -7.74 6.38 10.34
CA GLY A 42 -8.57 5.52 9.49
C GLY A 42 -8.07 4.09 9.33
N GLY A 43 -6.86 3.75 9.81
CA GLY A 43 -6.29 2.43 9.62
C GLY A 43 -4.77 2.37 9.49
N ALA A 44 -4.29 1.17 9.20
CA ALA A 44 -2.92 0.87 8.83
C ALA A 44 -2.67 1.18 7.35
N ILE A 45 -1.70 2.05 7.06
CA ILE A 45 -1.25 2.34 5.69
C ILE A 45 -0.16 1.35 5.30
N VAL A 46 -0.45 0.57 4.28
CA VAL A 46 0.51 -0.28 3.58
C VAL A 46 0.96 0.42 2.30
N HIS A 47 2.28 0.52 2.09
CA HIS A 47 2.85 1.11 0.89
C HIS A 47 3.03 0.04 -0.19
N LEU A 48 2.85 0.44 -1.46
CA LEU A 48 3.15 -0.40 -2.60
C LEU A 48 4.54 -0.09 -3.14
N VAL A 49 5.22 -1.11 -3.66
CA VAL A 49 6.43 -0.92 -4.45
C VAL A 49 6.07 -0.09 -5.69
N PRO A 50 6.79 1.00 -5.99
CA PRO A 50 6.47 1.85 -7.14
C PRO A 50 6.63 1.07 -8.44
N VAL A 51 5.66 1.19 -9.34
CA VAL A 51 5.74 0.55 -10.66
C VAL A 51 6.07 1.57 -11.74
N LYS A 52 6.76 1.13 -12.81
CA LYS A 52 7.01 1.99 -13.96
C LYS A 52 5.69 2.38 -14.64
N ARG A 53 5.51 3.67 -14.91
CA ARG A 53 4.35 4.21 -15.64
C ARG A 53 4.38 3.71 -17.09
N SER A 54 3.28 3.10 -17.49
CA SER A 54 3.02 2.57 -18.83
C SER A 54 1.51 2.49 -19.03
N LYS A 55 1.03 2.35 -20.27
CA LYS A 55 -0.41 2.18 -20.53
C LYS A 55 -1.03 1.02 -19.73
N LYS A 56 -0.27 -0.07 -19.53
CA LYS A 56 -0.70 -1.25 -18.76
C LYS A 56 -0.83 -0.92 -17.27
N SER A 57 0.19 -0.32 -16.68
CA SER A 57 0.18 0.02 -15.25
C SER A 57 -0.79 1.15 -14.92
N GLU A 58 -1.00 2.11 -15.82
CA GLU A 58 -2.03 3.15 -15.66
C GLU A 58 -3.45 2.57 -15.70
N ALA A 59 -3.70 1.60 -16.59
CA ALA A 59 -4.98 0.89 -16.62
C ALA A 59 -5.20 0.07 -15.34
N LEU A 60 -4.13 -0.52 -14.79
CA LEU A 60 -4.18 -1.23 -13.50
C LEU A 60 -4.48 -0.25 -12.35
N TRP A 61 -3.82 0.90 -12.29
CA TRP A 61 -4.09 1.93 -11.26
C TRP A 61 -5.54 2.41 -11.29
N LYS A 62 -6.11 2.63 -12.48
CA LYS A 62 -7.54 2.97 -12.62
C LYS A 62 -8.50 1.88 -12.13
N ARG A 63 -8.09 0.60 -12.16
CA ARG A 63 -8.87 -0.49 -11.58
C ARG A 63 -8.76 -0.49 -10.06
N LEU A 64 -7.55 -0.25 -9.54
CA LEU A 64 -7.29 -0.13 -8.11
C LEU A 64 -7.96 1.10 -7.48
N ASP A 65 -8.23 2.17 -8.23
CA ASP A 65 -8.99 3.34 -7.74
C ASP A 65 -10.39 2.99 -7.22
N LYS A 66 -10.94 1.85 -7.64
CA LYS A 66 -12.22 1.31 -7.14
C LYS A 66 -12.07 0.46 -5.87
N LEU A 67 -10.84 0.09 -5.51
CA LEU A 67 -10.54 -0.68 -4.31
C LEU A 67 -10.63 0.24 -3.09
N LYS A 68 -11.50 -0.12 -2.14
CA LYS A 68 -11.66 0.65 -0.91
C LYS A 68 -10.33 0.77 -0.17
N GLY A 69 -9.96 2.00 0.19
CA GLY A 69 -8.73 2.31 0.92
C GLY A 69 -7.48 2.42 0.05
N PHE A 70 -7.57 2.17 -1.25
CA PHE A 70 -6.49 2.46 -2.18
C PHE A 70 -6.41 3.96 -2.44
N GLU A 71 -5.18 4.49 -2.44
CA GLU A 71 -4.91 5.87 -2.85
C GLU A 71 -3.69 5.89 -3.76
N GLU A 72 -3.83 6.42 -4.98
CA GLU A 72 -2.68 6.78 -5.81
C GLU A 72 -1.92 7.91 -5.10
N ARG A 73 -0.63 7.68 -4.88
CA ARG A 73 0.25 8.68 -4.28
C ARG A 73 1.05 9.32 -5.38
N ASN A 74 1.15 10.65 -5.32
CA ASN A 74 2.07 11.37 -6.18
C ASN A 74 3.47 11.45 -5.57
N LYS A 75 3.69 11.21 -4.26
CA LYS A 75 4.98 11.48 -3.60
C LYS A 75 5.36 10.40 -2.59
N VAL A 76 6.60 9.94 -2.65
CA VAL A 76 7.33 9.43 -1.48
C VAL A 76 8.28 10.54 -1.04
N MET A 77 7.98 11.14 0.12
CA MET A 77 8.84 12.03 0.91
C MET A 77 9.95 12.80 0.15
N HIS A 78 9.59 13.80 -0.64
CA HIS A 78 10.50 14.79 -1.28
C HIS A 78 11.02 14.52 -2.71
N TYR A 79 10.81 13.34 -3.32
CA TYR A 79 11.16 13.13 -4.74
C TYR A 79 10.04 12.44 -5.53
N THR A 80 9.38 13.23 -6.38
CA THR A 80 8.45 12.75 -7.42
C THR A 80 9.24 12.27 -8.62
N LYS A 81 9.19 10.97 -8.95
CA LYS A 81 9.59 10.47 -10.27
C LYS A 81 8.34 10.32 -11.15
N PRO A 82 8.14 11.19 -12.17
CA PRO A 82 6.94 11.13 -13.02
C PRO A 82 6.77 9.80 -13.76
N SER A 83 7.88 9.09 -13.94
CA SER A 83 7.96 7.77 -14.58
C SER A 83 7.50 6.62 -13.71
N LEU A 84 7.13 6.87 -12.44
CA LEU A 84 6.65 5.84 -11.51
C LEU A 84 5.24 6.17 -11.03
N LEU A 85 4.46 5.13 -10.79
CA LEU A 85 3.19 5.19 -10.09
C LEU A 85 3.40 4.69 -8.66
N TYR A 86 2.92 5.47 -7.70
CA TYR A 86 2.96 5.10 -6.29
C TYR A 86 1.54 4.88 -5.79
N GLY A 87 1.39 4.03 -4.79
CA GLY A 87 0.11 3.72 -4.20
C GLY A 87 0.24 3.33 -2.75
N THR A 88 -0.83 3.54 -2.00
CA THR A 88 -1.01 3.03 -0.64
C THR A 88 -2.34 2.32 -0.53
N LEU A 89 -2.41 1.33 0.35
CA LEU A 89 -3.64 0.67 0.75
C LEU A 89 -3.86 0.88 2.26
N THR A 90 -4.97 1.51 2.61
CA THR A 90 -5.39 1.69 4.01
C THR A 90 -6.27 0.52 4.42
N LEU A 91 -5.79 -0.26 5.38
CA LEU A 91 -6.51 -1.39 5.96
C LEU A 91 -7.08 -1.02 7.34
N PRO A 92 -8.28 -1.48 7.70
CA PRO A 92 -8.84 -1.23 9.03
C PRO A 92 -7.91 -1.79 10.11
N MET A 93 -7.80 -1.09 11.24
CA MET A 93 -7.06 -1.62 12.40
C MET A 93 -7.74 -2.91 12.87
N LYS A 94 -6.94 -3.95 13.14
CA LYS A 94 -7.43 -5.09 13.90
C LYS A 94 -7.59 -4.67 15.37
N ASP A 95 -8.78 -4.88 15.91
CA ASP A 95 -9.11 -4.68 17.33
C ASP A 95 -8.26 -5.57 18.24
#